data_AF-A0A176ZE00-F1
#
_entry.id   AF-A0A176ZE00-F1
#
_cell.length_a   1.000
_cell.length_b   1.000
_cell.length_c   1.000
_cell.angle_alpha   90.00
_cell.angle_beta   90.00
_cell.angle_gamma   90.00
#
_symmetry.space_group_name_H-M   'P 1'
#
loop_
_entity.id
_entity.type
_entity.pdbx_description
1 polymer ?
#
loop_
_entity_poly.entity_id
_entity_poly.type
_entity_poly.pdbx_seq_one_letter_code
_entity_poly.pdbx_strand_id
1 'polypeptide(L)'
;MVKAMVVAKLRGARDRKRRTGVKVEGRKSIAEQKPETVEMARKLSRARPKGGKRSLREISAALAAAGHVTKPGNPYAATAIKLMLDVK
;
A
#
# COMPACT_ATOMS: atom_id res chain seq x y z
N MET A 1 18.30 -11.56 33.50
CA MET A 1 19.31 -11.76 32.44
C MET A 1 18.77 -12.36 31.14
N VAL A 2 17.93 -13.41 31.17
CA VAL A 2 17.50 -14.16 29.96
C VAL A 2 16.78 -13.34 28.87
N LYS A 3 15.88 -12.42 29.24
CA LYS A 3 15.08 -11.60 28.29
C LYS A 3 15.95 -10.74 27.37
N ALA A 4 17.01 -10.13 27.90
CA ALA A 4 17.86 -9.21 27.14
C ALA A 4 18.60 -9.95 26.00
N MET A 5 19.11 -11.16 26.28
CA MET A 5 19.80 -11.98 25.29
C MET A 5 18.87 -12.40 24.15
N VAL A 6 17.65 -12.80 24.48
CA VAL A 6 16.64 -13.18 23.47
C VAL A 6 16.25 -12.00 22.60
N VAL A 7 16.00 -10.82 23.20
CA VAL A 7 15.67 -9.60 22.45
C VAL A 7 16.82 -9.18 21.53
N ALA A 8 18.07 -9.25 22.00
CA ALA A 8 19.25 -8.93 21.19
C ALA A 8 19.40 -9.89 20.00
N LYS A 9 19.22 -11.20 20.21
CA LYS A 9 19.26 -12.21 19.14
C LYS A 9 18.17 -11.98 18.09
N LEU A 10 16.93 -11.75 18.53
CA LEU A 10 15.80 -11.47 17.64
C LEU A 10 16.02 -10.18 16.85
N ARG A 11 16.51 -9.12 17.50
CA ARG A 11 16.86 -7.87 16.83
C ARG A 11 17.94 -8.08 15.77
N GLY A 12 19.03 -8.77 16.09
CA GLY A 12 20.11 -9.05 15.14
C GLY A 12 19.65 -9.89 13.94
N ALA A 13 18.69 -10.80 14.12
CA ALA A 13 18.05 -11.50 13.01
C ALA A 13 17.23 -10.57 12.11
N ARG A 14 16.43 -9.67 12.71
CA ARG A 14 15.63 -8.68 11.97
C ARG A 14 16.51 -7.68 11.21
N ASP A 15 17.59 -7.21 11.81
CA ASP A 15 18.52 -6.27 11.18
C ASP A 15 19.23 -6.92 9.98
N ARG A 16 19.65 -8.19 10.08
CA ARG A 16 20.18 -8.95 8.93
C ARG A 16 19.17 -9.09 7.80
N LYS A 17 17.90 -9.38 8.13
CA LYS A 17 16.83 -9.45 7.12
C LYS A 17 16.53 -8.07 6.51
N ARG A 18 16.62 -6.99 7.29
CA ARG A 18 16.40 -5.63 6.79
C ARG A 18 17.45 -5.23 5.75
N ARG A 19 18.70 -5.71 5.90
CA ARG A 19 19.78 -5.50 4.93
C ARG A 19 19.51 -6.14 3.56
N THR A 20 18.61 -7.12 3.45
CA THR A 20 18.25 -7.71 2.16
C THR A 20 17.24 -6.85 1.37
N GLY A 21 16.89 -5.66 1.87
CA GLY A 21 15.95 -4.74 1.21
C GLY A 21 14.47 -5.11 1.37
N VAL A 22 14.16 -6.21 2.06
CA VAL A 22 12.77 -6.62 2.30
C VAL A 22 12.20 -5.95 3.54
N LYS A 23 10.90 -5.68 3.51
CA LYS A 23 10.17 -5.23 4.70
C LYS A 23 10.14 -6.33 5.77
N VAL A 24 10.58 -6.01 6.98
CA VAL A 24 10.71 -6.98 8.09
C VAL A 24 9.61 -6.82 9.14
N GLU A 25 9.16 -5.59 9.39
CA GLU A 25 8.25 -5.23 10.47
C GLU A 25 7.19 -4.23 9.98
N GLY A 26 6.19 -3.99 10.83
CA GLY A 26 5.09 -3.05 10.54
C GLY A 26 3.94 -3.67 9.76
N ARG A 27 2.86 -2.89 9.60
CA ARG A 27 1.67 -3.34 8.85
C ARG A 27 1.99 -3.47 7.37
N LYS A 28 1.49 -4.52 6.72
CA LYS A 28 1.59 -4.66 5.26
C LYS A 28 0.94 -3.46 4.58
N SER A 29 1.60 -2.88 3.58
CA SER A 29 1.05 -1.79 2.79
C SER A 29 -0.10 -2.30 1.91
N ILE A 30 -0.87 -1.39 1.32
CA ILE A 30 -1.94 -1.79 0.39
C ILE A 30 -1.35 -2.45 -0.87
N ALA A 31 -0.18 -1.99 -1.32
CA ALA A 31 0.55 -2.64 -2.42
C ALA A 31 0.96 -4.09 -2.09
N GLU A 32 1.33 -4.37 -0.84
CA GLU A 32 1.67 -5.72 -0.40
C GLU A 32 0.45 -6.62 -0.18
N GLN A 33 -0.70 -6.05 0.19
CA GLN A 33 -1.92 -6.83 0.46
C GLN A 33 -2.78 -7.04 -0.78
N LYS A 34 -2.87 -6.02 -1.64
CA LYS A 34 -3.76 -5.95 -2.80
C LYS A 34 -3.03 -5.25 -3.96
N PRO A 35 -2.04 -5.91 -4.58
CA PRO A 35 -1.28 -5.32 -5.69
C PRO A 35 -2.19 -4.93 -6.86
N GLU A 36 -3.19 -5.74 -7.18
CA GLU A 36 -4.17 -5.49 -8.25
C GLU A 36 -4.91 -4.16 -8.10
N THR A 37 -5.30 -3.81 -6.86
CA THR A 37 -5.93 -2.54 -6.55
C THR A 37 -5.01 -1.36 -6.88
N VAL A 38 -3.71 -1.50 -6.56
CA VAL A 38 -2.71 -0.45 -6.84
C VAL A 38 -2.47 -0.30 -8.33
N GLU A 39 -2.40 -1.40 -9.07
CA GLU A 39 -2.29 -1.38 -10.53
C GLU A 39 -3.50 -0.72 -11.18
N MET A 40 -4.71 -1.04 -10.72
CA MET A 40 -5.93 -0.41 -11.22
C MET A 40 -5.96 1.09 -10.91
N ALA A 41 -5.53 1.49 -9.70
CA ALA A 41 -5.40 2.91 -9.34
C ALA A 41 -4.43 3.65 -10.28
N ARG A 42 -3.30 3.02 -10.64
CA ARG A 42 -2.33 3.58 -11.60
C ARG A 42 -2.91 3.67 -13.01
N LYS A 43 -3.61 2.65 -13.48
CA LYS A 43 -4.29 2.67 -14.79
C LYS A 43 -5.30 3.83 -14.86
N LEU A 44 -6.13 3.98 -13.83
CA LEU A 44 -7.13 5.06 -13.74
C LEU A 44 -6.50 6.46 -13.68
N SER A 45 -5.38 6.60 -12.98
CA SER A 45 -4.61 7.85 -12.89
C SER A 45 -3.98 8.25 -14.24
N ARG A 46 -3.46 7.28 -14.99
CA ARG A 46 -2.85 7.49 -16.32
C ARG A 46 -3.90 7.75 -17.40
N ALA A 47 -5.05 7.09 -17.33
CA ALA A 47 -6.15 7.31 -18.25
C ALA A 47 -6.68 8.73 -18.09
N ARG A 48 -6.48 9.58 -19.10
CA ARG A 48 -6.98 10.96 -19.13
C ARG A 48 -8.41 10.99 -19.66
N PRO A 49 -9.44 11.33 -18.87
CA PRO A 49 -10.72 11.74 -19.43
C PRO A 49 -10.55 13.05 -20.23
N LYS A 50 -11.43 13.29 -21.21
CA LYS A 50 -11.41 14.47 -22.09
C LYS A 50 -11.22 15.76 -21.25
N GLY A 51 -9.99 16.28 -21.23
CA GLY A 51 -9.66 17.55 -20.57
C GLY A 51 -8.67 17.49 -19.40
N GLY A 52 -8.27 16.34 -18.83
CA GLY A 52 -7.42 16.41 -17.62
C GLY A 52 -6.92 15.11 -17.00
N LYS A 53 -6.35 15.25 -15.80
CA LYS A 53 -6.00 14.14 -14.89
C LYS A 53 -7.16 13.92 -13.93
N ARG A 54 -7.48 12.66 -13.63
CA ARG A 54 -8.47 12.35 -12.59
C ARG A 54 -7.97 12.81 -11.22
N SER A 55 -8.87 13.36 -10.41
CA SER A 55 -8.61 13.65 -9.01
C SER A 55 -8.50 12.35 -8.21
N LEU A 56 -7.87 12.42 -7.03
CA LEU A 56 -7.76 11.26 -6.14
C LEU A 56 -9.14 10.74 -5.68
N ARG A 57 -10.14 11.63 -5.55
CA ARG A 57 -11.51 11.25 -5.18
C ARG A 57 -12.24 10.55 -6.32
N GLU A 58 -12.03 10.98 -7.56
CA GLU A 58 -12.57 10.28 -8.74
C GLU A 58 -11.97 8.89 -8.91
N ILE A 59 -10.66 8.75 -8.68
CA ILE A 59 -10.01 7.43 -8.67
C ILE A 59 -10.59 6.55 -7.57
N SER A 60 -10.91 7.11 -6.40
CA SER A 60 -11.57 6.36 -5.31
C SER A 60 -12.91 5.80 -5.74
N ALA A 61 -13.76 6.65 -6.30
CA ALA A 61 -15.08 6.27 -6.77
C ALA A 61 -14.99 5.20 -7.88
N ALA A 62 -14.08 5.38 -8.83
CA ALA A 62 -13.87 4.42 -9.92
C ALA A 62 -13.33 3.07 -9.41
N LEU A 63 -12.43 3.07 -8.43
CA LEU A 63 -11.96 1.83 -7.79
C LEU A 63 -13.08 1.11 -7.05
N ALA A 64 -13.92 1.85 -6.30
CA ALA A 64 -15.05 1.28 -5.61
C ALA A 64 -16.09 0.69 -6.60
N ALA A 65 -16.36 1.39 -7.71
CA ALA A 65 -17.22 0.89 -8.77
C ALA A 65 -16.68 -0.39 -9.43
N ALA A 66 -15.34 -0.53 -9.52
CA ALA A 66 -14.68 -1.74 -9.97
C ALA A 66 -14.56 -2.83 -8.89
N GLY A 67 -15.15 -2.66 -7.70
CA GLY A 67 -15.13 -3.64 -6.61
C GLY A 67 -13.89 -3.59 -5.71
N HIS A 68 -12.94 -2.68 -5.98
CA HIS A 68 -11.75 -2.50 -5.14
C HIS A 68 -12.07 -1.63 -3.93
N VAL A 69 -12.58 -2.26 -2.88
CA VAL A 69 -12.95 -1.62 -1.61
C VAL A 69 -12.05 -2.07 -0.45
N THR A 70 -12.12 -1.30 0.64
CA THR A 70 -11.48 -1.64 1.91
C THR A 70 -12.14 -2.89 2.54
N LYS A 71 -11.52 -3.47 3.58
CA LYS A 71 -12.06 -4.65 4.28
C LYS A 71 -13.52 -4.47 4.77
N PRO A 72 -13.94 -3.33 5.34
CA PRO A 72 -15.34 -3.10 5.69
C PRO A 72 -16.25 -2.75 4.50
N GLY A 73 -15.74 -2.73 3.26
CA GLY A 73 -16.53 -2.41 2.06
C GLY A 73 -16.52 -0.94 1.65
N ASN A 74 -15.84 -0.07 2.39
CA ASN A 74 -15.80 1.37 2.08
C ASN A 74 -14.83 1.69 0.93
N PRO A 75 -15.11 2.74 0.13
CA PRO A 75 -14.15 3.30 -0.83
C PRO A 75 -12.83 3.71 -0.16
N TYR A 76 -11.74 3.68 -0.91
CA TYR A 76 -10.44 4.11 -0.40
C TYR A 76 -10.38 5.63 -0.19
N ALA A 77 -9.88 6.08 0.96
CA ALA A 77 -9.62 7.50 1.17
C ALA A 77 -8.61 8.05 0.14
N ALA A 78 -8.73 9.34 -0.19
CA ALA A 78 -7.81 10.00 -1.13
C ALA A 78 -6.33 9.88 -0.71
N THR A 79 -6.05 9.90 0.60
CA THR A 79 -4.70 9.69 1.16
C THR A 79 -4.18 8.28 0.87
N ALA A 80 -5.02 7.25 0.99
CA ALA A 80 -4.65 5.89 0.65
C ALA A 80 -4.31 5.77 -0.84
N ILE A 81 -5.08 6.41 -1.71
CA ILE A 81 -4.83 6.39 -3.16
C ILE A 81 -3.54 7.12 -3.51
N LYS A 82 -3.27 8.27 -2.87
CA LYS A 82 -1.98 8.94 -3.03
C LYS A 82 -0.82 8.01 -2.69
N LEU A 83 -0.90 7.29 -1.55
CA LEU A 83 0.11 6.31 -1.16
C LEU A 83 0.23 5.16 -2.16
N MET A 84 -0.87 4.71 -2.78
CA MET A 84 -0.82 3.68 -3.83
C MET A 84 -0.05 4.17 -5.07
N LEU A 85 -0.23 5.43 -5.45
CA LEU A 85 0.44 6.04 -6.61
C LEU A 85 1.91 6.37 -6.33
N ASP A 86 2.25 6.68 -5.08
CA ASP A 86 3.61 7.02 -4.65
C ASP A 86 4.53 5.79 -4.49
N VAL A 87 4.00 4.56 -4.53
CA VAL A 87 4.83 3.34 -4.54
C VAL A 87 5.77 3.38 -5.75
N LYS A 88 7.07 3.26 -5.54
CA LYS A 88 8.08 3.20 -6.61
C LYS A 88 8.36 1.75 -6.98
#